data_AF-A0A967WZM8-F1
#
_entry.id   AF-A0A967WZM8-F1
#
_cell.length_a   1.000
_cell.length_b   1.000
_cell.length_c   1.000
_cell.angle_alpha   90.00
_cell.angle_beta   90.00
_cell.angle_gamma   90.00
#
_symmetry.space_group_name_H-M   'P 1'
#
loop_
_entity.id
_entity.type
_entity.pdbx_description
1 polymer ?
#
loop_
_entity_poly.entity_id
_entity_poly.type
_entity_poly.pdbx_seq_one_letter_code
_entity_poly.pdbx_strand_id
1 'polypeptide(L)'
;PNRVDEGYGLNIEALRKLWRQGVRLVVTVDCGIRSIDEVERASRGLDLIVTDHHTVGDELPPALAVINPKRPDCPYPFKLLAGVGVAYKLAQGLLL
;
A
#
# COMPACT_ATOMS: atom_id res chain seq x y z
N PRO A 1 -6.69 -5.61 -8.64
CA PRO A 1 -6.14 -6.78 -9.36
C PRO A 1 -7.23 -7.79 -9.74
N ASN A 2 -7.09 -8.42 -10.90
CA ASN A 2 -7.86 -9.62 -11.21
C ASN A 2 -7.25 -10.80 -10.47
N ARG A 3 -8.01 -11.42 -9.57
CA ARG A 3 -7.50 -12.47 -8.68
C ARG A 3 -7.02 -13.73 -9.43
N VAL A 4 -7.62 -14.03 -10.57
CA VAL A 4 -7.29 -15.22 -11.37
C VAL A 4 -6.03 -14.98 -12.19
N ASP A 5 -5.96 -13.82 -12.85
CA ASP A 5 -4.90 -13.55 -13.83
C ASP A 5 -3.66 -12.89 -13.21
N GLU A 6 -3.84 -12.04 -12.19
CA GLU A 6 -2.79 -11.21 -11.60
C GLU A 6 -2.42 -11.63 -10.17
N GLY A 7 -3.20 -12.53 -9.57
CA GLY A 7 -3.01 -13.00 -8.19
C GLY A 7 -3.45 -11.99 -7.13
N TYR A 8 -2.85 -12.10 -5.94
CA TYR A 8 -3.11 -11.23 -4.80
C TYR A 8 -1.97 -10.24 -4.58
N GLY A 9 -2.30 -9.00 -4.19
CA GLY A 9 -1.31 -7.96 -3.90
C GLY A 9 -1.04 -7.03 -5.08
N LEU A 10 0.11 -6.37 -5.04
CA LEU A 10 0.56 -5.48 -6.11
C LEU A 10 1.07 -6.29 -7.30
N ASN A 11 0.73 -5.84 -8.50
CA ASN A 11 1.23 -6.40 -9.75
C ASN A 11 2.09 -5.36 -10.45
N ILE A 12 3.37 -5.67 -10.67
CA ILE A 12 4.32 -4.71 -11.25
C ILE A 12 3.93 -4.29 -12.67
N GLU A 13 3.27 -5.14 -13.44
CA GLU A 13 2.88 -4.81 -14.82
C GLU A 13 1.67 -3.88 -14.86
N ALA A 14 0.74 -4.05 -13.92
CA ALA A 14 -0.32 -3.09 -13.69
C ALA A 14 0.23 -1.71 -13.26
N LEU A 15 1.21 -1.67 -12.34
CA LEU A 15 1.86 -0.41 -11.92
C LEU A 15 2.58 0.27 -13.08
N ARG A 16 3.33 -0.49 -13.91
CA ARG A 16 3.97 0.05 -15.11
C ARG A 16 2.95 0.56 -16.13
N LYS A 17 1.79 -0.10 -16.27
CA LYS A 17 0.70 0.37 -17.13
C LYS A 17 0.16 1.72 -16.64
N LEU A 18 -0.11 1.86 -15.33
CA LEU A 18 -0.56 3.13 -14.74
C LEU A 18 0.46 4.25 -14.96
N TRP A 19 1.75 3.96 -14.73
CA TRP A 19 2.82 4.92 -14.99
C TRP A 19 2.85 5.41 -16.44
N ARG A 20 2.76 4.49 -17.41
CA ARG A 20 2.67 4.81 -18.85
C ARG A 20 1.43 5.63 -19.20
N GLN A 21 0.35 5.50 -18.44
CA GLN A 21 -0.88 6.30 -18.59
C GLN A 21 -0.78 7.70 -17.98
N GLY A 22 0.39 8.09 -17.44
CA GLY A 22 0.58 9.41 -16.85
C GLY A 22 0.32 9.47 -15.34
N VAL A 23 -0.05 8.35 -14.70
CA VAL A 23 -0.19 8.30 -13.25
C VAL A 23 1.19 8.49 -12.60
N ARG A 24 1.22 9.28 -11.52
CA ARG A 24 2.46 9.58 -10.76
C ARG A 24 2.40 9.14 -9.31
N LEU A 25 1.20 8.95 -8.75
CA LEU A 25 0.99 8.47 -7.39
C LEU A 25 -0.03 7.33 -7.40
N VAL A 26 0.28 6.26 -6.68
CA VAL A 26 -0.65 5.17 -6.35
C VAL A 26 -0.80 5.09 -4.83
N VAL A 27 -2.05 5.09 -4.37
CA VAL A 27 -2.39 4.77 -2.98
C VAL A 27 -3.01 3.38 -2.97
N THR A 28 -2.38 2.42 -2.31
CA THR A 28 -2.94 1.07 -2.18
C THR A 28 -4.01 1.05 -1.10
N VAL A 29 -4.92 0.08 -1.18
CA VAL A 29 -5.89 -0.21 -0.13
C VAL A 29 -5.94 -1.71 0.06
N ASP A 30 -5.83 -2.15 1.31
CA ASP A 30 -5.93 -3.56 1.72
C ASP A 30 -4.84 -4.48 1.15
N CYS A 31 -3.73 -3.89 0.65
CA CYS A 31 -2.62 -4.64 0.11
C CYS A 31 -1.32 -3.82 0.08
N GLY A 32 -0.21 -4.52 -0.15
CA GLY A 32 1.10 -3.92 -0.42
C GLY A 32 2.12 -4.06 0.71
N ILE A 33 1.73 -4.38 1.95
CA ILE A 33 2.69 -4.48 3.07
C ILE A 33 3.74 -5.58 2.90
N ARG A 34 3.45 -6.59 2.07
CA ARG A 34 4.37 -7.69 1.73
C ARG A 34 4.98 -7.59 0.33
N SER A 35 4.65 -6.56 -0.43
CA SER A 35 5.06 -6.39 -1.83
C SER A 35 6.34 -5.55 -1.95
N ILE A 36 7.42 -6.01 -1.30
CA ILE A 36 8.69 -5.26 -1.22
C ILE A 36 9.24 -5.01 -2.63
N ASP A 37 9.41 -6.08 -3.42
CA ASP A 37 9.99 -6.03 -4.77
C ASP A 37 9.14 -5.19 -5.74
N GLU A 38 7.81 -5.31 -5.70
CA GLU A 38 6.94 -4.56 -6.60
C GLU A 38 6.98 -3.07 -6.28
N VAL A 39 6.99 -2.71 -4.99
CA VAL A 39 7.10 -1.31 -4.57
C VAL A 39 8.48 -0.75 -4.93
N GLU A 40 9.56 -1.49 -4.68
CA GLU A 40 10.92 -1.05 -5.03
C GLU A 40 11.06 -0.80 -6.55
N ARG A 41 10.56 -1.73 -7.38
CA ARG A 41 10.63 -1.61 -8.83
C ARG A 41 9.78 -0.47 -9.36
N ALA A 42 8.60 -0.23 -8.78
CA ALA A 42 7.69 0.82 -9.22
C ALA A 42 8.15 2.22 -8.75
N SER A 43 8.77 2.32 -7.58
CA SER A 43 9.21 3.59 -6.97
C SER A 43 10.29 4.34 -7.75
N ARG A 44 10.82 3.75 -8.84
CA ARG A 44 11.77 4.39 -9.77
C ARG A 44 11.13 5.40 -10.73
N GLY A 45 9.84 5.73 -10.54
CA GLY A 45 9.13 6.68 -11.39
C GLY A 45 7.65 6.83 -11.08
N LEU A 46 7.12 6.00 -10.17
CA LEU A 46 5.76 6.08 -9.66
C LEU A 46 5.83 6.12 -8.14
N ASP A 47 5.28 7.15 -7.51
CA ASP A 47 5.20 7.23 -6.06
C ASP A 47 4.16 6.26 -5.53
N LEU A 48 4.46 5.59 -4.41
CA LEU A 48 3.53 4.69 -3.73
C LEU A 48 3.29 5.11 -2.29
N ILE A 49 2.02 5.11 -1.88
CA ILE A 49 1.59 5.10 -0.48
C ILE A 49 0.88 3.77 -0.23
N VAL A 50 1.41 2.97 0.67
CA VAL A 50 0.84 1.67 1.02
C VAL A 50 -0.14 1.85 2.17
N THR A 51 -1.40 1.45 2.00
CA THR A 51 -2.37 1.33 3.12
C THR A 51 -2.84 -0.11 3.26
N ASP A 52 -2.57 -0.69 4.42
CA ASP A 52 -2.76 -2.12 4.63
C ASP A 52 -2.96 -2.42 6.13
N HIS A 53 -3.41 -3.63 6.44
CA HIS A 53 -3.67 -4.11 7.79
C HIS A 53 -3.16 -5.54 8.04
N HIS A 54 -2.59 -6.19 7.02
CA HIS A 54 -1.95 -7.50 7.17
C HIS A 54 -0.72 -7.43 8.09
N THR A 55 -0.26 -8.60 8.56
CA THR A 55 0.93 -8.70 9.42
C THR A 55 2.15 -8.11 8.73
N VAL A 56 2.87 -7.21 9.41
CA VAL A 56 4.10 -6.59 8.90
C VAL A 56 5.22 -7.64 8.83
N GLY A 57 6.05 -7.57 7.77
CA GLY A 57 7.23 -8.42 7.64
C GLY A 57 8.41 -7.91 8.45
N ASP A 58 9.59 -8.45 8.17
CA ASP A 58 10.84 -8.01 8.80
C ASP A 58 11.23 -6.59 8.36
N GLU A 59 10.85 -6.23 7.13
CA GLU A 59 11.10 -4.92 6.52
C GLU A 59 9.80 -4.30 6.00
N LEU A 60 9.78 -2.97 5.89
CA LEU A 60 8.71 -2.22 5.24
C LEU A 60 9.00 -2.04 3.75
N PRO A 61 7.98 -2.07 2.87
CA PRO A 61 8.19 -1.74 1.47
C PRO A 61 8.73 -0.31 1.33
N PRO A 62 9.65 -0.05 0.39
CA PRO A 62 10.30 1.26 0.24
C PRO A 62 9.39 2.26 -0.50
N ALA A 63 8.19 2.48 0.05
CA ALA A 63 7.19 3.41 -0.43
C ALA A 63 7.39 4.79 0.22
N LEU A 64 6.77 5.85 -0.32
CA LEU A 64 6.77 7.18 0.30
C LEU A 64 6.18 7.14 1.72
N ALA A 65 5.16 6.32 1.92
CA ALA A 65 4.56 6.09 3.22
C ALA A 65 3.95 4.69 3.30
N VAL A 66 3.99 4.10 4.50
CA VAL A 66 3.36 2.82 4.80
C VAL A 66 2.44 2.98 6.00
N ILE A 67 1.13 2.95 5.76
CA ILE A 67 0.09 3.15 6.78
C ILE A 67 -0.47 1.78 7.14
N ASN A 68 -0.04 1.24 8.28
CA ASN A 68 -0.53 -0.01 8.82
C ASN A 68 -0.53 0.04 10.35
N PRO A 69 -1.68 -0.19 11.02
CA PRO A 69 -1.77 -0.07 12.48
C PRO A 69 -0.88 -1.09 13.20
N LYS A 70 -0.53 -2.22 12.57
CA LYS A 70 0.32 -3.28 13.12
C LYS A 70 1.82 -2.99 13.01
N ARG A 71 2.23 -1.85 12.46
CA ARG A 71 3.63 -1.41 12.52
C ARG A 71 4.10 -1.31 13.99
N PRO A 72 5.31 -1.79 14.32
CA PRO A 72 5.84 -1.73 15.68
C PRO A 72 5.93 -0.30 16.25
N ASP A 73 6.19 0.67 15.38
CA ASP A 73 6.33 2.09 15.72
C ASP A 73 5.01 2.88 15.65
N CYS A 74 3.88 2.22 15.35
CA CYS A 74 2.58 2.88 15.28
C CYS A 74 1.92 2.91 16.68
N PRO A 75 1.61 4.09 17.25
CA PRO A 75 0.94 4.19 18.56
C PRO A 75 -0.58 4.00 18.48
N TYR A 76 -1.16 3.81 17.29
CA TYR A 76 -2.61 3.74 17.14
C TYR A 76 -3.20 2.59 17.97
N PRO A 77 -4.21 2.84 18.82
CA PRO A 77 -4.60 1.91 19.89
C PRO A 77 -5.29 0.64 19.37
N PHE A 78 -5.99 0.71 18.24
CA PHE A 78 -6.73 -0.43 17.69
C PHE A 78 -5.99 -1.07 16.51
N LYS A 79 -5.37 -2.23 16.76
CA LYS A 79 -4.50 -2.94 15.80
C LYS A 79 -5.24 -3.80 14.77
N LEU A 80 -6.56 -3.90 14.88
CA LEU A 80 -7.39 -4.85 14.13
C LEU A 80 -8.31 -4.16 13.11
N LEU A 81 -7.94 -2.99 12.61
CA LEU A 81 -8.66 -2.39 11.48
C LEU A 81 -8.60 -3.34 10.27
N ALA A 82 -9.70 -3.43 9.50
CA ALA A 82 -9.68 -3.96 8.14
C ALA A 82 -9.08 -2.93 7.17
N GLY A 83 -8.70 -3.33 5.94
CA GLY A 83 -8.18 -2.38 4.95
C GLY A 83 -9.08 -1.16 4.71
N VAL A 84 -10.41 -1.35 4.67
CA VAL A 84 -11.38 -0.24 4.59
C VAL A 84 -11.31 0.71 5.78
N GLY A 85 -11.03 0.20 6.99
CA GLY A 85 -10.86 1.02 8.18
C GLY A 85 -9.58 1.86 8.15
N VAL A 86 -8.50 1.32 7.57
CA VAL A 86 -7.25 2.07 7.35
C VAL A 86 -7.48 3.16 6.30
N ALA A 87 -8.14 2.84 5.19
CA ALA A 87 -8.50 3.82 4.15
C ALA A 87 -9.39 4.94 4.70
N TYR A 88 -10.39 4.60 5.52
CA TYR A 88 -11.23 5.59 6.20
C TYR A 88 -10.41 6.50 7.12
N LYS A 89 -9.46 5.94 7.89
CA LYS A 89 -8.59 6.75 8.76
C LYS A 89 -7.65 7.66 8.00
N LEU A 90 -7.16 7.23 6.83
CA LEU A 90 -6.40 8.10 5.93
C LEU A 90 -7.28 9.26 5.42
N ALA A 91 -8.49 8.96 4.92
CA ALA A 91 -9.41 9.99 4.47
C ALA A 91 -9.79 10.96 5.61
N GLN A 92 -10.03 10.43 6.81
CA GLN A 92 -10.29 11.22 8.01
C GLN A 92 -9.13 12.19 8.30
N GLY A 93 -7.88 11.73 8.30
CA GLY A 93 -6.73 12.61 8.58
C GLY A 93 -6.39 13.61 7.47
N LEU A 94 -6.95 13.43 6.26
CA LEU A 94 -6.79 14.37 5.14
C LEU A 94 -7.90 15.41 5.07
N LEU A 95 -9.12 15.06 5.49
CA LEU A 95 -10.33 15.86 5.28
C LEU A 95 -10.88 16.50 6.55
N LEU A 96 -10.42 16.11 7.74
CA LEU A 96 -10.82 16.62 9.05
C LEU A 96 -9.61 17.08 9.85
#